data_AF-A0A2A7U9K1-F1
#
_entry.id   AF-A0A2A7U9K1-F1
#
_cell.length_a   1.000
_cell.length_b   1.000
_cell.length_c   1.000
_cell.angle_alpha   90.00
_cell.angle_beta   90.00
_cell.angle_gamma   90.00
#
_symmetry.space_group_name_H-M   'P 1'
#
loop_
_entity.id
_entity.type
_entity.pdbx_description
1 polymer ?
#
loop_
_entity_poly.entity_id
_entity_poly.type
_entity_poly.pdbx_seq_one_letter_code
_entity_poly.pdbx_strand_id
1 'polypeptide(L)'
;MPFVGSGSTVEEIDGTFWRLAQPLVYRGASQEFTVPAGFRTDFASVPRALVWLIPRYGAYTRAAILHDYLRAGAVVSAADADGIFRRSLREFGVSVPRRWMMWAAVRVGSGLVGASAGDLLRFVLVAVPAVLFLAIPVLVVSLALWVFWVVELLFWSGARLTRRTEGPAPRPEMKTA
;
A
#
# COMPACT_ATOMS: atom_id res chain seq x y z
N MET A 1 -15.02 15.89 8.89
CA MET A 1 -13.97 14.88 8.65
C MET A 1 -14.42 13.59 9.34
N PRO A 2 -14.49 12.44 8.65
CA PRO A 2 -15.03 11.19 9.20
C PRO A 2 -14.10 10.51 10.21
N PHE A 3 -12.80 10.83 10.19
CA PHE A 3 -11.89 10.43 11.26
C PHE A 3 -11.92 11.46 12.38
N VAL A 4 -12.15 10.99 13.61
CA VAL A 4 -12.21 11.82 14.82
C VAL A 4 -10.82 11.83 15.48
N GLY A 5 -10.22 13.02 15.64
CA GLY A 5 -8.92 13.19 16.32
C GLY A 5 -7.87 14.00 15.54
N SER A 6 -6.94 14.62 16.26
CA SER A 6 -5.85 15.46 15.75
C SER A 6 -4.64 14.63 15.31
N GLY A 7 -4.72 14.02 14.12
CA GLY A 7 -3.60 13.30 13.50
C GLY A 7 -3.36 11.90 14.08
N SER A 8 -3.26 10.90 13.20
CA SER A 8 -2.82 9.57 13.61
C SER A 8 -1.32 9.62 13.90
N THR A 9 -0.95 9.69 15.18
CA THR A 9 0.45 9.52 15.60
C THR A 9 0.79 8.05 15.47
N VAL A 10 1.75 7.73 14.60
CA VAL A 10 2.28 6.37 14.43
C VAL A 10 3.72 6.36 14.90
N GLU A 11 4.06 5.34 15.68
CA GLU A 11 5.42 5.09 16.17
C GLU A 11 6.07 4.03 15.29
N GLU A 12 7.27 4.30 14.81
CA GLU A 12 8.06 3.34 14.05
C GLU A 12 8.57 2.23 14.98
N ILE A 13 8.37 0.96 14.60
CA ILE A 13 8.90 -0.18 15.36
C ILE A 13 10.24 -0.64 14.77
N ASP A 14 10.28 -0.95 13.48
CA ASP A 14 11.40 -1.66 12.84
C ASP A 14 11.59 -1.30 11.35
N GLY A 15 11.23 -0.07 10.93
CA GLY A 15 11.36 0.43 9.56
C GLY A 15 10.29 -0.08 8.58
N THR A 16 9.75 -1.28 8.82
CA THR A 16 8.69 -1.87 8.02
C THR A 16 7.33 -1.79 8.72
N PHE A 17 7.29 -1.93 10.04
CA PHE A 17 6.05 -1.88 10.82
C PHE A 17 5.94 -0.62 11.67
N TRP A 18 4.69 -0.18 11.78
CA TRP A 18 4.29 0.98 12.53
C TRP A 18 3.24 0.60 13.57
N ARG A 19 3.31 1.24 14.73
CA ARG A 19 2.35 1.10 15.82
C ARG A 19 1.50 2.33 15.91
N LEU A 20 0.19 2.12 15.99
CA LEU A 20 -0.73 3.22 16.22
C LEU A 20 -0.59 3.73 17.67
N ALA A 21 -0.18 4.98 17.87
CA ALA A 21 0.06 5.53 19.22
C ALA A 21 -1.25 5.96 19.91
N GLN A 22 -2.27 6.33 19.14
CA GLN A 22 -3.58 6.79 19.64
C GLN A 22 -4.72 6.07 18.91
N PRO A 23 -5.85 5.80 19.57
CA PRO A 23 -6.98 5.16 18.91
C PRO A 23 -7.43 5.92 17.67
N LEU A 24 -7.63 5.21 16.56
CA LEU A 24 -8.11 5.79 15.31
C LEU A 24 -9.60 5.47 15.17
N VAL A 25 -10.45 6.48 15.32
CA VAL A 25 -11.89 6.34 15.17
C VAL A 25 -12.30 6.77 13.77
N TYR A 26 -12.93 5.86 13.02
CA TYR A 26 -13.58 6.14 11.75
C TYR A 26 -15.09 6.15 11.94
N ARG A 27 -15.74 7.26 11.62
CA ARG A 27 -17.20 7.42 11.55
C ARG A 27 -17.63 7.54 10.10
N GLY A 28 -18.13 6.43 9.57
CA GLY A 28 -18.89 6.42 8.32
C GLY A 28 -20.33 6.91 8.54
N ALA A 29 -21.12 6.93 7.46
CA ALA A 29 -22.52 7.40 7.52
C ALA A 29 -23.43 6.54 8.42
N SER A 30 -23.11 5.25 8.58
CA SER A 30 -23.92 4.29 9.35
C SER A 30 -23.11 3.36 10.24
N GLN A 31 -21.78 3.50 10.25
CA GLN A 31 -20.86 2.56 10.89
C GLN A 31 -19.74 3.36 11.59
N GLU A 32 -19.42 2.97 12.82
CA GLU A 32 -18.28 3.49 13.57
C GLU A 32 -17.30 2.34 13.84
N PHE A 33 -16.03 2.55 13.48
CA PHE A 33 -14.94 1.61 13.72
C PHE A 33 -13.87 2.29 14.56
N THR A 34 -13.47 1.66 15.65
CA THR A 34 -12.38 2.13 16.50
C THR A 34 -11.20 1.18 16.40
N VAL A 35 -10.10 1.64 15.81
CA VAL A 35 -8.83 0.91 15.83
C VAL A 35 -8.13 1.24 17.14
N PRO A 36 -7.81 0.25 17.98
CA PRO A 36 -7.19 0.49 19.28
C PRO A 36 -5.75 0.99 19.13
N ALA A 37 -5.30 1.79 20.10
CA ALA A 37 -3.88 2.08 20.24
C ALA A 37 -3.09 0.78 20.43
N GLY A 38 -1.86 0.74 19.91
CA GLY A 38 -1.01 -0.44 19.89
C GLY A 38 -1.20 -1.34 18.68
N PHE A 39 -2.18 -1.07 17.79
CA PHE A 39 -2.34 -1.85 16.55
C PHE A 39 -1.10 -1.74 15.65
N ARG A 40 -0.59 -2.89 15.21
CA ARG A 40 0.57 -3.01 14.32
C ARG A 40 0.07 -3.06 12.87
N THR A 41 0.58 -2.17 12.02
CA THR A 41 0.29 -2.09 10.59
C THR A 41 1.61 -1.98 9.81
N ASP A 42 1.67 -2.61 8.64
CA ASP A 42 2.75 -2.45 7.65
C ASP A 42 2.37 -1.44 6.54
N PHE A 43 1.23 -0.76 6.70
CA PHE A 43 0.59 0.09 5.70
C PHE A 43 0.41 -0.64 4.36
N ALA A 44 0.36 0.13 3.26
CA ALA A 44 0.36 -0.43 1.94
C ALA A 44 1.78 -0.89 1.55
N SER A 45 1.95 -2.21 1.39
CA SER A 45 3.09 -2.80 0.67
C SER A 45 3.04 -2.42 -0.81
N VAL A 46 3.57 -1.25 -1.16
CA VAL A 46 3.59 -0.73 -2.53
C VAL A 46 4.89 -1.13 -3.25
N PRO A 47 4.83 -1.75 -4.45
CA PRO A 47 6.01 -1.96 -5.30
C PRO A 47 6.73 -0.66 -5.60
N ARG A 48 8.06 -0.65 -5.62
CA ARG A 48 8.84 0.59 -5.81
C ARG A 48 8.51 1.30 -7.13
N ALA A 49 8.22 0.52 -8.16
CA ALA A 49 7.80 1.01 -9.47
C ALA A 49 6.45 1.77 -9.47
N LEU A 50 5.67 1.70 -8.38
CA LEU A 50 4.38 2.38 -8.23
C LEU A 50 4.40 3.51 -7.20
N VAL A 51 5.52 3.74 -6.50
CA VAL A 51 5.64 4.78 -5.47
C VAL A 51 5.41 6.19 -6.02
N TRP A 52 5.75 6.43 -7.29
CA TRP A 52 5.48 7.71 -7.97
C TRP A 52 3.98 8.00 -8.11
N LEU A 53 3.13 6.97 -8.13
CA LEU A 53 1.68 7.10 -8.30
C LEU A 53 0.92 7.04 -6.97
N ILE A 54 1.33 6.11 -6.10
CA ILE A 54 0.77 5.87 -4.77
C ILE A 54 1.97 5.87 -3.81
N PRO A 55 2.27 7.00 -3.15
CA PRO A 55 3.27 7.05 -2.09
C PRO A 55 3.02 6.00 -0.97
N ARG A 56 3.92 5.81 -0.02
CA ARG A 56 3.64 4.92 1.12
C ARG A 56 2.80 5.57 2.20
N TYR A 57 3.00 6.87 2.40
CA TYR A 57 2.32 7.67 3.40
C TYR A 57 1.61 8.86 2.75
N GLY A 58 0.54 9.32 3.40
CA GLY A 58 -0.17 10.51 2.97
C GLY A 58 -1.64 10.47 3.38
N ALA A 59 -2.48 11.09 2.57
CA ALA A 59 -3.91 11.25 2.85
C ALA A 59 -4.64 9.92 3.11
N TYR A 60 -4.16 8.80 2.56
CA TYR A 60 -4.78 7.47 2.69
C TYR A 60 -4.18 6.58 3.78
N THR A 61 -3.13 7.02 4.51
CA THR A 61 -2.52 6.21 5.58
C THR A 61 -3.55 5.78 6.63
N ARG A 62 -4.45 6.69 7.02
CA ARG A 62 -5.57 6.39 7.94
C ARG A 62 -6.57 5.39 7.37
N ALA A 63 -6.82 5.45 6.06
CA ALA A 63 -7.67 4.47 5.39
C ALA A 63 -7.00 3.08 5.33
N ALA A 64 -5.68 3.03 5.13
CA ALA A 64 -4.92 1.78 5.13
C ALA A 64 -4.92 1.12 6.52
N ILE A 65 -4.64 1.89 7.59
CA ILE A 65 -4.72 1.38 8.97
C ILE A 65 -6.09 0.78 9.28
N LEU A 66 -7.16 1.48 8.89
CA LEU A 66 -8.53 0.99 9.07
C LEU A 66 -8.76 -0.31 8.29
N HIS A 67 -8.29 -0.40 7.05
CA HIS A 67 -8.42 -1.61 6.22
C HIS A 67 -7.69 -2.80 6.84
N ASP A 68 -6.44 -2.61 7.27
CA ASP A 68 -5.63 -3.65 7.93
C ASP A 68 -6.32 -4.15 9.20
N TYR A 69 -6.87 -3.25 10.01
CA TYR A 69 -7.62 -3.60 11.22
C TYR A 69 -8.88 -4.41 10.90
N LEU A 70 -9.68 -3.95 9.94
CA LEU A 70 -10.89 -4.66 9.50
C LEU A 70 -10.57 -6.04 8.94
N ARG A 71 -9.41 -6.15 8.25
CA ARG A 71 -8.94 -7.41 7.68
C ARG A 71 -8.44 -8.38 8.75
N ALA A 72 -7.68 -7.89 9.71
CA ALA A 72 -7.11 -8.69 10.79
C ALA A 72 -8.18 -9.17 11.78
N GLY A 73 -9.13 -8.29 12.14
CA GLY A 73 -10.17 -8.61 13.11
C GLY A 73 -11.32 -9.45 12.56
N ALA A 74 -11.38 -9.70 11.25
CA ALA A 74 -12.49 -10.37 10.56
C ALA A 74 -13.88 -9.80 10.95
N VAL A 75 -13.93 -8.52 11.32
CA VAL A 75 -15.13 -7.81 11.80
C VAL A 75 -16.16 -7.66 10.68
N VAL A 76 -15.67 -7.57 9.45
CA VAL A 76 -16.47 -7.45 8.23
C VAL A 76 -15.93 -8.39 7.16
N SER A 77 -16.71 -8.66 6.12
CA SER A 77 -16.25 -9.47 5.00
C SER A 77 -15.09 -8.80 4.27
N ALA A 78 -14.31 -9.60 3.53
CA ALA A 78 -13.26 -9.13 2.64
C ALA A 78 -13.74 -8.00 1.71
N ALA A 79 -14.87 -8.23 1.05
CA ALA A 79 -15.45 -7.29 0.11
C ALA A 79 -15.92 -6.00 0.79
N ASP A 80 -16.46 -6.10 2.01
CA ASP A 80 -16.88 -4.94 2.78
C ASP A 80 -15.70 -4.11 3.26
N ALA A 81 -14.61 -4.75 3.72
CA ALA A 81 -13.38 -4.05 4.09
C ALA A 81 -12.83 -3.27 2.89
N ASP A 82 -12.73 -3.89 1.72
CA ASP A 82 -12.26 -3.25 0.49
C ASP A 82 -13.20 -2.10 0.05
N GLY A 83 -14.51 -2.29 0.22
CA GLY A 83 -15.53 -1.28 -0.03
C GLY A 83 -15.42 -0.07 0.92
N ILE A 84 -15.24 -0.31 2.23
CA ILE A 84 -15.00 0.70 3.25
C ILE A 84 -13.73 1.47 2.91
N PHE A 85 -12.64 0.79 2.57
CA PHE A 85 -11.39 1.42 2.17
C PHE A 85 -11.59 2.40 1.01
N ARG A 86 -12.26 1.96 -0.07
CA ARG A 86 -12.56 2.83 -1.23
C ARG A 86 -13.42 4.05 -0.85
N ARG A 87 -14.36 3.90 0.08
CA ARG A 87 -15.18 5.02 0.59
C ARG A 87 -14.34 6.00 1.40
N SER A 88 -13.50 5.51 2.29
CA SER A 88 -12.58 6.34 3.08
C SER A 88 -11.61 7.11 2.18
N LEU A 89 -11.10 6.51 1.10
CA LEU A 89 -10.27 7.21 0.10
C LEU A 89 -11.00 8.40 -0.55
N ARG A 90 -12.29 8.23 -0.89
CA ARG A 90 -13.11 9.31 -1.44
C ARG A 90 -13.24 10.47 -0.45
N GLU A 91 -13.43 10.16 0.84
CA GLU A 91 -13.58 11.16 1.90
C GLU A 91 -12.27 11.94 2.15
N PHE A 92 -11.13 11.33 1.89
CA PHE A 92 -9.82 11.98 1.88
C PHE A 92 -9.51 12.79 0.61
N GLY A 93 -10.47 12.93 -0.31
CA GLY A 93 -10.27 13.68 -1.55
C GLY A 93 -9.35 12.97 -2.56
N VAL A 94 -9.13 11.65 -2.42
CA VAL A 94 -8.35 10.90 -3.39
C VAL A 94 -9.09 10.87 -4.72
N SER A 95 -8.37 11.20 -5.80
CA SER A 95 -8.93 11.27 -7.15
C SER A 95 -9.60 9.96 -7.57
N VAL A 96 -10.63 10.07 -8.41
CA VAL A 96 -11.46 8.93 -8.84
C VAL A 96 -10.61 7.79 -9.42
N PRO A 97 -9.65 8.03 -10.33
CA PRO A 97 -8.84 6.94 -10.89
C PRO A 97 -7.98 6.29 -9.81
N ARG A 98 -7.32 7.09 -8.95
CA ARG A 98 -6.41 6.58 -7.92
C ARG A 98 -7.14 5.69 -6.92
N ARG A 99 -8.30 6.12 -6.41
CA ARG A 99 -9.06 5.30 -5.45
C ARG A 99 -9.56 3.98 -6.05
N TRP A 100 -9.88 3.96 -7.34
CA TRP A 100 -10.32 2.74 -8.03
C TRP A 100 -9.15 1.78 -8.28
N MET A 101 -7.98 2.29 -8.69
CA MET A 101 -6.76 1.48 -8.79
C MET A 101 -6.35 0.89 -7.44
N MET A 102 -6.41 1.69 -6.37
CA MET A 102 -6.14 1.21 -5.01
C MET A 102 -7.16 0.14 -4.56
N TRP A 103 -8.45 0.33 -4.88
CA TRP A 103 -9.47 -0.68 -4.63
C TRP A 103 -9.20 -1.98 -5.42
N ALA A 104 -8.84 -1.90 -6.70
CA ALA A 104 -8.51 -3.08 -7.50
C ALA A 104 -7.28 -3.82 -6.94
N ALA A 105 -6.28 -3.09 -6.45
CA ALA A 105 -5.10 -3.69 -5.82
C ALA A 105 -5.46 -4.50 -4.55
N VAL A 106 -6.29 -3.94 -3.65
CA VAL A 106 -6.72 -4.68 -2.44
C VAL A 106 -7.65 -5.84 -2.79
N ARG A 107 -8.46 -5.74 -3.86
CA ARG A 107 -9.26 -6.86 -4.38
C ARG A 107 -8.39 -8.03 -4.84
N VAL A 108 -7.29 -7.76 -5.54
CA VAL A 108 -6.30 -8.80 -5.89
C VAL A 108 -5.69 -9.41 -4.64
N GLY A 109 -5.24 -8.59 -3.69
CA GLY A 109 -4.66 -9.06 -2.42
C GLY A 109 -5.64 -9.89 -1.58
N SER A 110 -6.94 -9.60 -1.66
CA SER A 110 -8.00 -10.37 -0.99
C SER A 110 -8.33 -11.71 -1.67
N GLY A 111 -7.74 -12.00 -2.85
CA GLY A 111 -8.08 -13.16 -3.67
C GLY A 111 -9.49 -13.11 -4.24
N LEU A 112 -10.07 -11.91 -4.37
CA LEU A 112 -11.48 -11.69 -4.77
C LEU A 112 -12.51 -12.40 -3.87
N VAL A 113 -12.13 -12.76 -2.63
CA VAL A 113 -13.03 -13.41 -1.69
C VAL A 113 -14.28 -12.55 -1.45
N GLY A 114 -15.45 -13.18 -1.49
CA GLY A 114 -16.75 -12.52 -1.32
C GLY A 114 -17.18 -11.60 -2.48
N ALA A 115 -16.55 -11.67 -3.66
CA ALA A 115 -16.99 -10.91 -4.83
C ALA A 115 -18.37 -11.38 -5.32
N SER A 116 -19.30 -10.46 -5.50
CA SER A 116 -20.46 -10.70 -6.35
C SER A 116 -20.09 -10.65 -7.84
N ALA A 117 -20.94 -11.16 -8.74
CA ALA A 117 -20.75 -11.03 -10.18
C ALA A 117 -20.61 -9.57 -10.63
N GLY A 118 -21.36 -8.66 -10.00
CA GLY A 118 -21.24 -7.22 -10.24
C GLY A 118 -19.91 -6.65 -9.78
N ASP A 119 -19.34 -7.15 -8.69
CA ASP A 119 -18.02 -6.72 -8.21
C ASP A 119 -16.90 -7.24 -9.10
N LEU A 120 -17.04 -8.45 -9.64
CA LEU A 120 -16.11 -9.00 -10.62
C LEU A 120 -16.11 -8.16 -11.91
N LEU A 121 -17.30 -7.78 -12.40
CA LEU A 121 -17.40 -6.89 -13.56
C LEU A 121 -16.73 -5.53 -13.30
N ARG A 122 -17.02 -4.89 -12.17
CA ARG A 122 -16.36 -3.63 -11.77
C ARG A 122 -14.85 -3.79 -11.66
N PHE A 123 -14.41 -4.92 -11.10
CA PHE A 123 -13.00 -5.26 -10.98
C PHE A 123 -12.34 -5.32 -12.36
N VAL A 124 -12.90 -6.05 -13.32
CA VAL A 124 -12.35 -6.16 -14.68
C VAL A 124 -12.32 -4.80 -15.37
N LEU A 125 -13.41 -4.03 -15.29
CA LEU A 125 -13.51 -2.69 -15.90
C LEU A 125 -12.48 -1.70 -15.37
N VAL A 126 -12.01 -1.87 -14.13
CA VAL A 126 -10.97 -1.02 -13.53
C VAL A 126 -9.58 -1.61 -13.75
N ALA A 127 -9.42 -2.91 -13.53
CA ALA A 127 -8.14 -3.60 -13.55
C ALA A 127 -7.54 -3.63 -14.95
N VAL A 128 -8.33 -3.88 -16.00
CA VAL A 128 -7.80 -3.98 -17.37
C VAL A 128 -7.22 -2.63 -17.84
N PRO A 129 -7.95 -1.49 -17.78
CA PRO A 129 -7.37 -0.20 -18.14
C PRO A 129 -6.21 0.20 -17.23
N ALA A 130 -6.31 -0.09 -15.92
CA ALA A 130 -5.23 0.22 -14.99
C ALA A 130 -3.95 -0.54 -15.33
N VAL A 131 -4.03 -1.84 -15.63
CA VAL A 131 -2.86 -2.64 -16.02
C VAL A 131 -2.26 -2.13 -17.33
N LEU A 132 -3.08 -1.83 -18.33
CA LEU A 132 -2.58 -1.27 -19.61
C LEU A 132 -1.88 0.08 -19.40
N PHE A 133 -2.47 0.96 -18.58
CA PHE A 133 -1.87 2.25 -18.23
C PHE A 133 -0.57 2.09 -17.44
N LEU A 134 -0.53 1.17 -16.48
CA LEU A 134 0.61 0.97 -15.59
C LEU A 134 1.74 0.16 -16.23
N ALA A 135 1.48 -0.64 -17.26
CA ALA A 135 2.47 -1.52 -17.87
C ALA A 135 3.71 -0.75 -18.33
N ILE A 136 3.53 0.36 -19.07
CA ILE A 136 4.65 1.13 -19.61
C ILE A 136 5.47 1.78 -18.48
N PRO A 137 4.89 2.58 -17.55
CA PRO A 137 5.66 3.16 -16.46
C PRO A 137 6.34 2.11 -15.57
N VAL A 138 5.66 1.01 -15.25
CA VAL A 138 6.23 -0.05 -14.41
C VAL A 138 7.43 -0.69 -15.09
N LEU A 139 7.35 -0.99 -16.40
CA LEU A 139 8.47 -1.56 -17.15
C LEU A 139 9.66 -0.58 -17.19
N VAL A 140 9.41 0.69 -17.48
CA VAL A 140 10.46 1.72 -17.55
C VAL A 140 11.16 1.89 -16.20
N VAL A 141 10.40 2.04 -15.12
CA VAL A 141 10.98 2.21 -13.78
C VAL A 141 11.68 0.93 -13.32
N SER A 142 11.12 -0.25 -13.59
CA SER A 142 11.75 -1.53 -13.23
C SER A 142 13.06 -1.74 -13.98
N LEU A 143 13.13 -1.39 -15.27
CA LEU A 143 14.36 -1.44 -16.04
C LEU A 143 15.41 -0.47 -15.50
N ALA A 144 15.01 0.75 -15.16
CA ALA A 144 15.91 1.75 -14.56
C ALA A 144 16.47 1.27 -13.21
N LEU A 145 15.63 0.69 -12.34
CA LEU A 145 16.06 0.10 -11.07
C LEU A 145 17.03 -1.07 -11.28
N TRP A 146 16.79 -1.91 -12.30
CA TRP A 146 17.70 -2.99 -12.66
C TRP A 146 19.06 -2.49 -13.15
N VAL A 147 19.07 -1.49 -14.05
CA VAL A 147 20.29 -0.87 -14.53
C VAL A 147 21.07 -0.26 -13.37
N PHE A 148 20.40 0.45 -12.47
CA PHE A 148 21.03 1.02 -11.29
C PHE A 148 21.63 -0.06 -10.39
N TRP A 149 20.90 -1.14 -10.12
CA TRP A 149 21.42 -2.28 -9.36
C TRP A 149 22.67 -2.90 -10.01
N VAL A 150 22.72 -3.02 -11.34
CA VAL A 150 23.92 -3.50 -12.05
C VAL A 150 25.09 -2.55 -11.82
N VAL A 151 24.86 -1.24 -11.87
CA VAL A 151 25.90 -0.24 -11.56
C VAL A 151 26.40 -0.43 -10.12
N GLU A 152 25.50 -0.53 -9.14
CA GLU A 152 25.88 -0.79 -7.74
C GLU A 152 26.69 -2.08 -7.59
N LEU A 153 26.30 -3.14 -8.30
CA LEU A 153 27.01 -4.42 -8.28
C LEU A 153 28.41 -4.32 -8.88
N LEU A 154 28.60 -3.53 -9.94
CA LEU A 154 29.91 -3.27 -10.54
C LEU A 154 30.82 -2.50 -9.58
N PHE A 155 30.29 -1.44 -8.94
CA PHE A 155 31.03 -0.67 -7.94
C PHE A 155 31.39 -1.53 -6.71
N TRP A 156 30.46 -2.35 -6.22
CA TRP A 156 30.72 -3.29 -5.13
C TRP A 156 31.81 -4.31 -5.51
N SER A 157 31.75 -4.86 -6.74
CA SER A 157 32.75 -5.82 -7.23
C SER A 157 34.13 -5.19 -7.38
N GLY A 158 34.21 -3.96 -7.89
CA GLY A 158 35.46 -3.19 -7.99
C GLY A 158 36.03 -2.81 -6.62
N ALA A 159 35.16 -2.43 -5.66
CA ALA A 159 35.56 -2.16 -4.29
C ALA A 159 36.09 -3.42 -3.59
N ARG A 160 35.56 -4.61 -3.90
CA ARG A 160 36.03 -5.89 -3.36
C ARG A 160 37.46 -6.26 -3.79
N LEU A 161 37.89 -5.79 -4.96
CA LEU A 161 39.25 -5.98 -5.49
C LEU A 161 40.26 -5.04 -4.82
N THR A 162 39.82 -3.89 -4.33
CA THR A 162 40.70 -2.82 -3.78
C THR A 162 40.61 -2.66 -2.26
N ARG A 163 39.52 -3.13 -1.64
CA ARG A 163 39.28 -3.14 -0.20
C ARG A 163 38.64 -4.48 0.19
N ARG A 164 38.94 -5.00 1.40
CA ARG A 164 38.10 -6.04 2.03
C ARG A 164 36.75 -5.41 2.36
N THR A 165 35.80 -5.44 1.44
CA THR A 165 34.41 -5.08 1.72
C THR A 165 33.78 -6.17 2.59
N GLU A 166 33.40 -5.83 3.83
CA GLU A 166 32.80 -6.77 4.80
C GLU A 166 31.28 -7.02 4.56
N GLY A 167 30.63 -6.20 3.73
CA GLY A 167 29.18 -6.24 3.49
C GLY A 167 28.74 -7.21 2.39
N PRO A 168 27.50 -7.76 2.48
CA PRO A 168 26.92 -8.61 1.45
C PRO A 168 26.69 -7.85 0.13
N ALA A 169 26.57 -8.60 -0.98
CA ALA A 169 26.29 -8.02 -2.29
C ALA A 169 24.96 -7.24 -2.32
N PRO A 170 24.88 -6.11 -3.03
CA PRO A 170 23.64 -5.34 -3.15
C PRO A 170 22.56 -6.18 -3.81
N ARG A 171 21.33 -6.08 -3.32
CA ARG A 171 20.15 -6.76 -3.88
C ARG A 171 19.30 -5.77 -4.66
N PRO A 172 18.59 -6.21 -5.72
CA PRO A 172 17.72 -5.32 -6.47
C PRO A 172 16.56 -4.86 -5.57
N GLU A 173 16.50 -3.56 -5.29
CA GLU A 173 15.48 -2.96 -4.44
C GLU A 173 14.15 -2.78 -5.19
N MET A 174 13.49 -3.89 -5.54
CA MET A 174 12.22 -3.87 -6.29
C MET A 174 10.98 -3.57 -5.42
N LYS A 175 11.11 -3.80 -4.11
CA LYS A 175 10.10 -3.49 -3.10
C LYS A 175 10.60 -2.34 -2.23
N THR A 176 9.67 -1.57 -1.69
CA THR A 176 9.99 -0.55 -0.69
C THR A 176 10.19 -1.24 0.66
N ALA A 177 11.29 -0.91 1.37
CA ALA A 177 11.71 -1.53 2.63
C ALA A 177 10.81 -1.15 3.81
#